data_AF-A0A8E7QFD7-F1
#
_entry.id   AF-A0A8E7QFD7-F1
#
_cell.length_a   1.000
_cell.length_b   1.000
_cell.length_c   1.000
_cell.angle_alpha   90.00
_cell.angle_beta   90.00
_cell.angle_gamma   90.00
#
_symmetry.space_group_name_H-M   'P 1'
#
loop_
_entity.id
_entity.type
_entity.pdbx_description
1 polymer ?
#
loop_
_entity_poly.entity_id
_entity_poly.type
_entity_poly.pdbx_seq_one_letter_code
_entity_poly.pdbx_strand_id
1 'polypeptide(L)'
;MYIGPHGHVVIVYADGNAETFGLMDGGVDAAITAYFGSQLQERVQQNIIREYLGEQPVGTAFVIETGNSKHPWLVHAPTMRVPLIIAGTDAVYNATRAALLAIFQHNKSAGEDRKITSVALPAMGAGCGQVPPDSVARQIVLI
;
A
#
# COMPACT_ATOMS: atom_id res chain seq x y z
N MET A 1 -5.29 -8.09 -12.09
CA MET A 1 -5.82 -8.11 -10.71
C MET A 1 -6.61 -9.41 -10.54
N TYR A 2 -6.00 -10.44 -9.93
CA TYR A 2 -6.68 -11.69 -9.62
C TYR A 2 -7.22 -11.60 -8.19
N ILE A 3 -8.53 -11.80 -8.02
CA ILE A 3 -9.21 -11.80 -6.72
C ILE A 3 -9.66 -13.24 -6.48
N GLY A 4 -8.94 -13.97 -5.63
CA GLY A 4 -9.32 -15.33 -5.21
C GLY A 4 -10.50 -15.31 -4.23
N PRO A 5 -11.26 -16.41 -4.10
CA PRO A 5 -12.60 -16.34 -3.50
C PRO A 5 -12.68 -16.42 -1.97
N HIS A 6 -11.61 -16.74 -1.23
CA HIS A 6 -11.72 -16.94 0.22
C HIS A 6 -10.46 -16.49 0.98
N GLY A 7 -10.49 -15.26 1.49
CA GLY A 7 -9.45 -14.69 2.35
C GLY A 7 -9.68 -13.19 2.56
N HIS A 8 -9.28 -12.65 3.70
CA HIS A 8 -9.26 -11.19 3.87
C HIS A 8 -8.19 -10.64 2.93
N VAL A 9 -8.64 -10.05 1.82
CA VAL A 9 -7.74 -9.45 0.83
C VAL A 9 -7.30 -8.09 1.34
N VAL A 10 -5.99 -7.87 1.31
CA VAL A 10 -5.41 -6.53 1.50
C VAL A 10 -4.94 -5.98 0.17
N ILE A 11 -5.20 -4.70 -0.06
CA ILE A 11 -4.64 -3.97 -1.19
C ILE A 11 -3.42 -3.21 -0.66
N VAL A 12 -2.24 -3.53 -1.17
CA VAL A 12 -1.03 -2.74 -0.93
C VAL A 12 -1.01 -1.64 -1.98
N TYR A 13 -0.72 -0.39 -1.63
CA TYR A 13 -0.67 0.69 -2.62
C TYR A 13 0.39 1.73 -2.28
N ALA A 14 0.82 2.43 -3.34
CA ALA A 14 1.62 3.64 -3.39
C ALA A 14 1.93 3.92 -4.87
N ASP A 15 0.95 4.43 -5.60
CA ASP A 15 1.12 4.91 -6.98
C ASP A 15 0.41 6.25 -7.15
N GLY A 16 0.73 7.18 -6.25
CA GLY A 16 0.05 8.45 -6.07
C GLY A 16 1.02 9.60 -5.86
N ASN A 17 0.50 10.83 -5.87
CA ASN A 17 1.32 11.99 -5.58
C ASN A 17 1.48 12.14 -4.06
N ALA A 18 2.71 12.36 -3.59
CA ALA A 18 2.98 12.69 -2.19
C ALA A 18 2.47 11.62 -1.19
N GLU A 19 2.83 10.37 -1.46
CA GLU A 19 2.38 9.16 -0.76
C GLU A 19 2.66 9.22 0.74
N THR A 20 3.77 9.81 1.17
CA THR A 20 4.14 9.92 2.60
C THR A 20 3.17 10.78 3.41
N PHE A 21 2.29 11.55 2.75
CA PHE A 21 1.23 12.35 3.36
C PHE A 21 -0.16 11.72 3.19
N GLY A 22 -0.25 10.52 2.60
CA GLY A 22 -1.48 9.77 2.43
C GLY A 22 -2.46 10.38 1.42
N LEU A 23 -1.97 11.17 0.46
CA LEU A 23 -2.78 11.59 -0.69
C LEU A 23 -2.98 10.39 -1.62
N MET A 24 -4.24 10.18 -2.04
CA MET A 24 -4.64 9.02 -2.81
C MET A 24 -5.42 9.45 -4.06
N ASP A 25 -4.85 10.39 -4.82
CA ASP A 25 -5.48 11.08 -5.94
C ASP A 25 -4.88 10.76 -7.32
N GLY A 26 -3.81 9.95 -7.36
CA GLY A 26 -3.13 9.53 -8.58
C GLY A 26 -3.26 8.03 -8.85
N GLY A 27 -3.08 7.63 -10.11
CA GLY A 27 -2.89 6.23 -10.51
C GLY A 27 -3.91 5.24 -9.92
N VAL A 28 -3.39 4.16 -9.33
CA VAL A 28 -4.21 3.15 -8.64
C VAL A 28 -4.85 3.72 -7.37
N ASP A 29 -4.21 4.67 -6.71
CA ASP A 29 -4.67 5.25 -5.45
C ASP A 29 -6.00 5.99 -5.65
N ALA A 30 -6.14 6.71 -6.76
CA ALA A 30 -7.40 7.36 -7.15
C ALA A 30 -8.53 6.34 -7.36
N ALA A 31 -8.23 5.18 -7.96
CA ALA A 31 -9.21 4.11 -8.16
C ALA A 31 -9.61 3.46 -6.83
N ILE A 32 -8.67 3.29 -5.90
CA ILE A 32 -8.93 2.82 -4.53
C ILE A 32 -9.85 3.81 -3.81
N THR A 33 -9.52 5.10 -3.83
CA THR A 33 -10.35 6.16 -3.23
C THR A 33 -11.74 6.21 -3.87
N ALA A 34 -11.86 6.06 -5.19
CA ALA A 34 -13.15 6.03 -5.88
C ALA A 34 -13.99 4.80 -5.49
N TYR A 35 -13.36 3.65 -5.23
CA TYR A 35 -14.05 2.42 -4.86
C TYR A 35 -14.50 2.39 -3.39
N PHE A 36 -13.64 2.82 -2.46
CA PHE A 36 -13.94 2.78 -1.02
C PHE A 36 -14.56 4.07 -0.49
N GLY A 37 -14.37 5.19 -1.19
CA GLY A 37 -14.77 6.54 -0.79
C GLY A 37 -13.66 7.33 -0.09
N SER A 38 -13.80 8.66 -0.06
CA SER A 38 -12.81 9.60 0.48
C SER A 38 -12.49 9.39 1.96
N GLN A 39 -13.42 8.81 2.72
CA GLN A 39 -13.22 8.46 4.13
C GLN A 39 -12.07 7.48 4.35
N LEU A 40 -11.70 6.67 3.34
CA LEU A 40 -10.53 5.81 3.42
C LEU A 40 -9.24 6.64 3.42
N GLN A 41 -9.13 7.60 2.51
CA GLN A 41 -7.99 8.53 2.47
C GLN A 41 -7.90 9.32 3.78
N GLU A 42 -9.02 9.84 4.27
CA GLU A 42 -9.05 10.56 5.55
C GLU A 42 -8.51 9.69 6.70
N ARG A 43 -8.90 8.41 6.78
CA ARG A 43 -8.37 7.48 7.78
C ARG A 43 -6.86 7.26 7.64
N VAL A 44 -6.36 7.08 6.42
CA VAL A 44 -4.92 6.96 6.14
C VAL A 44 -4.18 8.20 6.64
N GLN A 45 -4.66 9.40 6.27
CA GLN A 45 -4.04 10.66 6.67
C GLN A 45 -4.08 10.87 8.18
N GLN A 46 -5.19 10.55 8.84
CA GLN A 46 -5.29 10.61 10.30
C GLN A 46 -4.32 9.64 10.98
N ASN A 47 -4.12 8.45 10.42
CA ASN A 47 -3.12 7.51 10.93
C ASN A 47 -1.70 8.06 10.76
N ILE A 48 -1.39 8.66 9.61
CA ILE A 48 -0.09 9.32 9.36
C ILE A 48 0.16 10.46 10.34
N ILE A 49 -0.84 11.31 10.59
CA ILE A 49 -0.73 12.41 11.56
C ILE A 49 -0.46 11.88 12.96
N ARG A 50 -1.18 10.84 13.39
CA ARG A 50 -1.08 10.29 14.76
C ARG A 50 0.21 9.51 14.99
N GLU A 51 0.55 8.60 14.09
CA GLU A 51 1.64 7.64 14.28
C GLU A 51 2.99 8.13 13.74
N TYR A 52 2.96 9.07 12.79
CA TYR A 52 4.16 9.55 12.09
C TYR A 52 4.32 11.08 12.14
N LEU A 53 3.56 11.76 13.00
CA LEU A 53 3.64 13.22 13.18
C LEU A 53 3.44 14.01 11.86
N GLY A 54 2.64 13.45 10.95
CA GLY A 54 2.24 14.09 9.69
C GLY A 54 3.02 13.66 8.45
N GLU A 55 4.06 12.83 8.58
CA GLU A 55 4.80 12.30 7.42
C GLU A 55 5.30 10.88 7.68
N GLN A 56 4.77 9.90 6.96
CA GLN A 56 5.25 8.52 7.02
C GLN A 56 6.52 8.35 6.18
N PRO A 57 7.65 7.86 6.72
CA PRO A 57 8.86 7.64 5.92
C PRO A 57 8.72 6.51 4.88
N VAL A 58 9.37 6.66 3.72
CA VAL A 58 9.55 5.58 2.73
C VAL A 58 10.25 4.38 3.38
N GLY A 59 9.83 3.16 3.01
CA GLY A 59 10.32 1.92 3.61
C GLY A 59 9.62 1.52 4.92
N THR A 60 8.55 2.23 5.29
CA THR A 60 7.62 1.83 6.34
C THR A 60 6.25 1.48 5.73
N ALA A 61 5.42 0.75 6.48
CA ALA A 61 4.04 0.48 6.08
C ALA A 61 3.15 0.27 7.31
N PHE A 62 1.84 0.46 7.14
CA PHE A 62 0.85 0.10 8.15
C PHE A 62 -0.41 -0.48 7.51
N VAL A 63 -1.13 -1.30 8.29
CA VAL A 63 -2.43 -1.88 7.91
C VAL A 63 -3.54 -1.00 8.46
N ILE A 64 -4.56 -0.71 7.65
CA ILE A 64 -5.75 0.06 8.06
C ILE A 64 -7.02 -0.59 7.52
N GLU A 65 -8.13 -0.41 8.25
CA GLU A 65 -9.43 -0.91 7.82
C GLU A 65 -10.06 -0.05 6.72
N THR A 66 -10.60 -0.72 5.71
CA THR A 66 -11.35 -0.06 4.63
C THR A 66 -12.82 0.16 4.98
N GLY A 67 -13.37 -0.61 5.92
CA GLY A 67 -14.81 -0.69 6.19
C GLY A 67 -15.61 -1.48 5.14
N ASN A 68 -14.94 -2.17 4.21
CA ASN A 68 -15.57 -2.98 3.17
C ASN A 68 -15.50 -4.48 3.54
N SER A 69 -16.62 -5.20 3.40
CA SER A 69 -16.68 -6.63 3.75
C SER A 69 -15.85 -7.55 2.84
N LYS A 70 -15.67 -7.18 1.56
CA LYS A 70 -14.92 -7.97 0.58
C LYS A 70 -13.41 -7.71 0.64
N HIS A 71 -13.02 -6.47 0.93
CA HIS A 71 -11.63 -6.04 0.96
C HIS A 71 -11.38 -5.25 2.26
N PRO A 72 -11.37 -5.92 3.42
CA PRO A 72 -11.43 -5.24 4.73
C PRO A 72 -10.17 -4.48 5.10
N TRP A 73 -9.05 -4.74 4.42
CA TRP A 73 -7.75 -4.19 4.76
C TRP A 73 -7.14 -3.42 3.58
N LEU A 74 -6.41 -2.38 3.93
CA LEU A 74 -5.52 -1.63 3.06
C LEU A 74 -4.15 -1.55 3.73
N VAL A 75 -3.07 -1.76 2.99
CA VAL A 75 -1.71 -1.51 3.45
C VAL A 75 -1.18 -0.29 2.72
N HIS A 76 -0.90 0.77 3.47
CA HIS A 76 -0.25 1.96 2.94
C HIS A 76 1.27 1.81 3.04
N ALA A 77 1.96 1.80 1.89
CA ALA A 77 3.39 1.52 1.81
C ALA A 77 4.08 2.43 0.79
N PRO A 78 4.45 3.67 1.18
CA PRO A 78 4.99 4.67 0.26
C PRO A 78 6.30 4.22 -0.41
N THR A 79 6.38 4.44 -1.72
CA THR A 79 7.58 4.28 -2.57
C THR A 79 8.35 5.59 -2.73
N MET A 80 7.69 6.74 -2.58
CA MET A 80 8.31 8.06 -2.69
C MET A 80 7.68 9.09 -1.75
N ARG A 81 8.45 10.09 -1.34
CA ARG A 81 7.96 11.19 -0.48
C ARG A 81 7.03 12.15 -1.21
N VAL A 82 7.47 12.59 -2.38
CA VAL A 82 6.78 13.49 -3.29
C VAL A 82 6.99 12.95 -4.70
N PRO A 83 6.20 13.38 -5.69
CA PRO A 83 6.33 12.90 -7.07
C PRO A 83 7.79 12.96 -7.55
N LEU A 84 8.36 11.80 -7.86
CA LEU A 84 9.76 11.64 -8.24
C LEU A 84 9.95 10.39 -9.11
N ILE A 85 10.83 10.47 -10.12
CA ILE A 85 11.28 9.29 -10.86
C ILE A 85 12.17 8.45 -9.93
N ILE A 86 11.74 7.23 -9.63
CA ILE A 86 12.45 6.27 -8.77
C ILE A 86 12.99 5.06 -9.56
N ALA A 87 12.91 5.11 -10.90
CA ALA A 87 13.53 4.12 -11.77
C ALA A 87 15.03 3.95 -11.49
N GLY A 88 15.49 2.71 -11.36
CA GLY A 88 16.88 2.38 -11.04
C GLY A 88 17.20 2.35 -9.53
N THR A 89 16.21 2.59 -8.66
CA THR A 89 16.35 2.42 -7.19
C THR A 89 15.72 1.11 -6.71
N ASP A 90 15.87 0.80 -5.42
CA ASP A 90 15.25 -0.32 -4.71
C ASP A 90 13.95 0.07 -3.96
N ALA A 91 13.37 1.23 -4.27
CA ALA A 91 12.19 1.75 -3.58
C ALA A 91 10.98 0.80 -3.64
N VAL A 92 10.77 0.12 -4.78
CA VAL A 92 9.68 -0.85 -4.96
C VAL A 92 9.89 -2.06 -4.05
N TYR A 93 11.12 -2.59 -3.99
CA TYR A 93 11.48 -3.67 -3.08
C TYR A 93 11.25 -3.27 -1.62
N ASN A 94 11.75 -2.10 -1.22
CA ASN A 94 11.64 -1.61 0.16
C ASN A 94 10.19 -1.39 0.59
N ALA A 95 9.37 -0.75 -0.25
CA ALA A 95 7.94 -0.55 0.02
C ALA A 95 7.18 -1.89 0.12
N THR A 96 7.42 -2.80 -0.84
CA THR A 96 6.76 -4.11 -0.84
C THR A 96 7.17 -4.95 0.38
N ARG A 97 8.46 -4.94 0.73
CA ARG A 97 8.96 -5.64 1.93
C ARG A 97 8.35 -5.05 3.20
N ALA A 98 8.25 -3.72 3.31
CA ALA A 98 7.60 -3.06 4.43
C ALA A 98 6.12 -3.47 4.55
N ALA A 99 5.41 -3.53 3.42
CA ALA A 99 4.02 -3.97 3.37
C ALA A 99 3.85 -5.41 3.89
N LEU A 100 4.67 -6.36 3.45
CA LEU A 100 4.61 -7.73 3.93
C LEU A 100 4.96 -7.85 5.41
N LEU A 101 5.92 -7.07 5.90
CA LEU A 101 6.23 -7.02 7.33
C LEU A 101 5.06 -6.48 8.15
N ALA A 102 4.38 -5.43 7.69
CA ALA A 102 3.19 -4.90 8.34
C ALA A 102 2.06 -5.94 8.39
N ILE A 103 1.83 -6.67 7.29
CA ILE A 103 0.86 -7.77 7.22
C ILE A 103 1.24 -8.88 8.21
N PHE A 104 2.51 -9.28 8.26
CA PHE A 104 2.99 -10.29 9.19
C PHE A 104 2.75 -9.88 10.65
N GLN A 105 3.07 -8.63 11.01
CA GLN A 105 2.85 -8.13 12.37
C GLN A 105 1.37 -8.03 12.73
N HIS A 106 0.52 -7.57 11.81
CA HIS A 106 -0.93 -7.59 11.97
C HIS A 106 -1.44 -9.00 12.25
N ASN A 107 -1.01 -9.98 11.45
CA ASN A 107 -1.44 -11.38 11.59
C ASN A 107 -0.97 -12.05 12.90
N LYS A 108 0.11 -11.56 13.53
CA LYS A 108 0.57 -12.07 14.82
C LYS A 108 -0.35 -11.71 15.98
N SER A 109 -1.01 -10.55 15.91
CA SER A 109 -1.93 -10.07 16.95
C SER A 109 -3.40 -10.21 16.59
N ALA A 110 -3.73 -10.47 15.32
CA ALA A 110 -5.09 -10.64 14.85
C ALA A 110 -5.70 -11.99 15.27
N GLY A 111 -6.99 -11.99 15.58
CA GLY A 111 -7.78 -13.22 15.65
C GLY A 111 -7.81 -13.95 14.31
N GLU A 112 -8.09 -15.25 14.31
CA GLU A 112 -8.08 -16.09 13.09
C GLU A 112 -8.98 -15.55 11.98
N ASP A 113 -10.12 -14.96 12.35
CA ASP A 113 -11.12 -14.33 11.47
C ASP A 113 -10.73 -12.93 10.97
N ARG A 114 -9.55 -12.44 11.33
CA ARG A 114 -9.03 -11.12 10.92
C ARG A 114 -7.66 -11.20 10.26
N LYS A 115 -7.11 -12.42 10.12
CA LYS A 115 -5.84 -12.64 9.43
C LYS A 115 -5.97 -12.35 7.94
N ILE A 116 -5.00 -11.62 7.43
CA ILE A 116 -4.80 -11.38 6.01
C ILE A 116 -4.15 -12.63 5.42
N THR A 117 -4.86 -13.31 4.53
CA THR A 117 -4.41 -14.56 3.89
C THR A 117 -4.21 -14.41 2.38
N SER A 118 -4.54 -13.24 1.82
CA SER A 118 -4.39 -12.93 0.40
C SER A 118 -4.06 -11.46 0.20
N VAL A 119 -3.22 -11.15 -0.78
CA VAL A 119 -2.73 -9.81 -1.06
C VAL A 119 -2.94 -9.49 -2.53
N ALA A 120 -3.55 -8.35 -2.82
CA ALA A 120 -3.52 -7.73 -4.14
C ALA A 120 -2.43 -6.66 -4.14
N LEU A 121 -1.38 -6.88 -4.94
CA LEU A 121 -0.25 -5.97 -5.08
C LEU A 121 -0.26 -5.37 -6.51
N PRO A 122 -0.44 -4.05 -6.67
CA PRO A 122 -0.32 -3.37 -7.95
C PRO A 122 1.15 -3.30 -8.39
N ALA A 123 1.39 -2.83 -9.61
CA ALA A 123 2.73 -2.53 -10.09
C ALA A 123 3.27 -1.26 -9.40
N MET A 124 3.69 -1.41 -8.14
CA MET A 124 4.20 -0.33 -7.29
C MET A 124 5.27 0.50 -8.01
N GLY A 125 5.17 1.83 -7.95
CA GLY A 125 6.12 2.75 -8.57
C GLY A 125 6.15 2.78 -10.11
N ALA A 126 5.31 2.01 -10.81
CA ALA A 126 5.28 1.98 -12.28
C ALA A 126 4.61 3.20 -12.91
N GLY A 127 3.69 3.88 -12.18
CA GLY A 127 3.03 5.10 -12.64
C GLY A 127 3.91 6.32 -12.44
N CYS A 128 3.73 7.05 -11.34
CA CYS A 128 4.47 8.30 -11.08
C CYS A 128 5.99 8.07 -11.03
N GLY A 129 6.40 6.94 -10.47
CA GLY A 129 7.80 6.58 -10.28
C GLY A 129 8.55 6.16 -11.54
N GLN A 130 7.83 5.91 -12.64
CA GLN A 130 8.35 5.45 -13.94
C GLN A 130 9.25 4.21 -13.86
N VAL A 131 9.05 3.34 -12.86
CA VAL A 131 9.81 2.09 -12.76
C VAL A 131 9.34 1.15 -13.88
N PRO A 132 10.25 0.66 -14.76
CA PRO A 132 9.87 -0.26 -15.82
C PRO A 132 9.21 -1.53 -15.26
N PRO A 133 8.15 -2.08 -15.90
CA PRO A 133 7.41 -3.23 -15.38
C PRO A 133 8.28 -4.47 -15.09
N ASP A 134 9.31 -4.71 -15.91
CA ASP A 134 10.26 -5.79 -15.71
C ASP A 134 11.13 -5.57 -14.47
N SER A 135 11.47 -4.32 -14.16
CA SER A 135 12.17 -3.95 -12.93
C SER A 135 11.28 -4.10 -11.69
N VAL A 136 10.01 -3.67 -11.79
CA VAL A 136 9.00 -3.89 -10.73
C VAL A 136 8.87 -5.38 -10.42
N ALA A 137 8.69 -6.22 -11.45
CA ALA A 137 8.58 -7.67 -11.28
C ALA A 137 9.85 -8.27 -10.64
N ARG A 138 11.04 -7.85 -11.09
CA ARG A 138 12.31 -8.30 -10.49
C ARG A 138 12.44 -7.91 -9.03
N GLN A 139 11.98 -6.72 -8.64
CA GLN A 139 12.04 -6.30 -7.23
C GLN A 139 11.04 -7.06 -6.37
N ILE A 140 9.84 -7.33 -6.87
CA ILE A 140 8.81 -8.06 -6.12
C ILE A 140 9.18 -9.54 -5.93
N VAL A 141 9.76 -10.20 -6.94
CA VAL A 141 10.10 -11.64 -6.86
C VAL A 141 11.27 -11.96 -5.92
N LEU A 142 12.06 -10.95 -5.53
CA LEU A 142 13.19 -11.12 -4.62
C LEU A 142 12.79 -11.16 -3.13
N ILE A 143 11.51 -10.96 -2.81
CA ILE A 143 10.97 -10.89 -1.46
C ILE A 143 10.53 -12.27 -0.97
#